data_AF-A0A662PS83-F1
#
_entry.id   AF-A0A662PS83-F1
#
_cell.length_a   1.000
_cell.length_b   1.000
_cell.length_c   1.000
_cell.angle_alpha   90.00
_cell.angle_beta   90.00
_cell.angle_gamma   90.00
#
_symmetry.space_group_name_H-M   'P 1'
#
loop_
_entity.id
_entity.type
_entity.pdbx_description
1 polymer ?
#
loop_
_entity_poly.entity_id
_entity_poly.type
_entity_poly.pdbx_seq_one_letter_code
_entity_poly.pdbx_strand_id
1 'polypeptide(L)'
;MLLASGDVGNADTRSREAPGHRIRGSESSLKILFKLPRSKAEILYAAIAPEAADIPSRRAAVNLKLEDEALILEIKARDLVALRAALNSFLRFIDASLNVIDFVSSEAR
;
A
#
# COMPACT_ATOMS: atom_id res chain seq x y z
N MET A 1 -32.34 -45.64 -11.08
CA MET A 1 -31.30 -44.73 -11.61
C MET A 1 -31.78 -43.31 -11.33
N LEU A 2 -31.19 -42.67 -10.33
CA LEU A 2 -31.65 -41.41 -9.73
C LEU A 2 -31.51 -40.22 -10.70
N LEU A 3 -32.54 -39.37 -10.73
CA LEU A 3 -32.45 -37.96 -11.09
C LEU A 3 -32.20 -37.17 -9.80
N ALA A 4 -31.18 -36.30 -9.79
CA ALA A 4 -31.12 -35.16 -8.88
C ALA A 4 -30.16 -34.11 -9.45
N SER A 5 -30.74 -33.03 -9.99
CA SER A 5 -30.07 -31.75 -10.20
C SER A 5 -29.59 -31.22 -8.84
N GLY A 6 -28.28 -30.99 -8.71
CA GLY A 6 -27.69 -30.34 -7.53
C GLY A 6 -27.70 -28.83 -7.72
N ASP A 7 -28.63 -28.17 -7.06
CA ASP A 7 -28.66 -26.73 -6.86
C ASP A 7 -27.54 -26.36 -5.86
N VAL A 8 -26.55 -25.57 -6.31
CA VAL A 8 -25.45 -25.12 -5.43
C VAL A 8 -25.96 -23.94 -4.62
N GLY A 9 -26.68 -24.27 -3.54
CA GLY A 9 -27.20 -23.32 -2.58
C GLY A 9 -26.08 -22.51 -1.93
N ASN A 10 -26.22 -21.20 -2.02
CA ASN A 10 -25.47 -20.19 -1.29
C ASN A 10 -25.38 -20.56 0.20
N ALA A 11 -24.18 -20.87 0.69
CA ALA A 11 -23.96 -21.12 2.10
C ALA A 11 -24.02 -19.78 2.86
N ASP A 12 -25.21 -19.46 3.36
CA ASP A 12 -25.41 -18.50 4.43
C ASP A 12 -24.56 -18.94 5.64
N THR A 13 -23.36 -18.36 5.74
CA THR A 13 -22.54 -18.46 6.94
C THR A 13 -23.20 -17.58 7.99
N ARG A 14 -24.15 -18.15 8.73
CA ARG A 14 -24.75 -17.51 9.91
C ARG A 14 -23.62 -17.10 10.86
N SER A 15 -23.44 -15.79 10.97
CA SER A 15 -22.57 -15.14 11.95
C SER A 15 -22.92 -15.63 13.36
N ARG A 16 -21.98 -16.33 13.99
CA ARG A 16 -21.93 -16.48 15.44
C ARG A 16 -21.12 -15.30 15.97
N GLU A 17 -21.79 -14.21 16.31
CA GLU A 17 -21.18 -13.11 17.05
C GLU A 17 -20.98 -13.55 18.50
N ALA A 18 -19.74 -13.94 18.84
CA ALA A 18 -19.28 -13.82 20.22
C ALA A 18 -19.17 -12.33 20.58
N PRO A 19 -19.36 -11.92 21.86
CA PRO A 19 -19.15 -10.53 22.27
C PRO A 19 -17.64 -10.22 22.27
N GLY A 20 -17.08 -10.07 21.08
CA GLY A 20 -15.71 -9.68 20.83
C GLY A 20 -15.60 -8.16 20.90
N HIS A 21 -14.57 -7.68 21.59
CA HIS A 21 -14.29 -6.27 21.80
C HIS A 21 -14.56 -5.44 20.55
N ARG A 22 -15.42 -4.42 20.69
CA ARG A 22 -15.55 -3.34 19.71
C ARG A 22 -14.19 -2.67 19.62
N ILE A 23 -13.33 -3.11 18.69
CA ILE A 23 -12.11 -2.38 18.32
C ILE A 23 -12.65 -1.03 17.85
N ARG A 24 -12.53 0.00 18.72
CA ARG A 24 -12.72 1.39 18.30
C ARG A 24 -11.89 1.52 17.04
N GLY A 25 -12.48 1.94 15.92
CA GLY A 25 -11.76 2.08 14.66
C GLY A 25 -10.53 2.94 14.89
N SER A 26 -9.38 2.29 15.10
CA SER A 26 -8.11 2.94 15.38
C SER A 26 -7.46 3.14 14.03
N GLU A 27 -7.55 4.36 13.51
CA GLU A 27 -6.78 4.73 12.35
C GLU A 27 -5.32 4.37 12.61
N SER A 28 -4.77 3.54 11.73
CA SER A 28 -3.41 3.05 11.79
C SER A 28 -2.56 3.89 10.85
N SER A 29 -1.44 4.39 11.34
CA SER A 29 -0.54 5.23 10.54
C SER A 29 0.90 4.76 10.61
N LEU A 30 1.66 5.02 9.55
CA LEU A 30 3.06 4.68 9.44
C LEU A 30 3.80 5.75 8.63
N LYS A 31 5.06 6.00 9.01
CA LYS A 31 5.98 6.92 8.33
C LYS A 31 7.31 6.20 8.09
N ILE A 32 7.77 6.16 6.84
CA ILE A 32 9.09 5.65 6.46
C ILE A 32 9.91 6.78 5.87
N LEU A 33 11.16 6.89 6.33
CA LEU A 33 12.16 7.80 5.80
C LEU A 33 13.16 6.99 4.96
N PHE A 34 13.22 7.29 3.67
CA PHE A 34 14.26 6.77 2.78
C PHE A 34 15.35 7.82 2.67
N LYS A 35 16.56 7.51 3.15
CA LYS A 35 17.73 8.39 3.00
C LYS A 35 18.44 8.06 1.69
N LEU A 36 18.55 9.03 0.80
CA LEU A 36 19.15 8.86 -0.53
C LEU A 36 19.63 10.21 -1.07
N PRO A 37 20.62 10.23 -1.97
CA PRO A 37 21.09 11.47 -2.58
C PRO A 37 19.94 12.29 -3.16
N ARG A 38 19.98 13.61 -3.00
CA ARG A 38 18.91 14.54 -3.42
C ARG A 38 18.38 14.26 -4.82
N SER A 39 19.29 14.07 -5.79
CA SER A 39 18.93 13.79 -7.18
C SER A 39 18.12 12.49 -7.35
N LYS A 40 18.48 11.43 -6.62
CA LYS A 40 17.72 10.18 -6.62
C LYS A 40 16.36 10.35 -5.92
N ALA A 41 16.31 11.10 -4.82
CA ALA A 41 15.06 11.39 -4.13
C ALA A 41 14.05 12.09 -5.04
N GLU A 42 14.50 13.10 -5.79
CA GLU A 42 13.65 13.86 -6.72
C GLU A 42 13.09 13.00 -7.85
N ILE A 43 13.93 12.17 -8.48
CA ILE A 43 13.49 11.25 -9.54
C ILE A 43 12.48 10.24 -8.98
N LEU A 44 12.78 9.65 -7.82
CA LEU A 44 11.89 8.69 -7.17
C LEU A 44 10.56 9.34 -6.78
N TYR A 45 10.57 10.55 -6.22
CA TYR A 45 9.36 11.31 -5.90
C TYR A 45 8.50 11.52 -7.14
N ALA A 46 9.09 11.99 -8.24
CA ALA A 46 8.36 12.24 -9.48
C ALA A 46 7.74 10.96 -10.06
N ALA A 47 8.41 9.82 -9.90
CA ALA A 47 7.92 8.52 -10.35
C ALA A 47 6.74 8.00 -9.52
N ILE A 48 6.77 8.15 -8.18
CA ILE A 48 5.77 7.55 -7.29
C ILE A 48 4.61 8.50 -6.96
N ALA A 49 4.79 9.82 -7.04
CA ALA A 49 3.75 10.80 -6.72
C ALA A 49 2.40 10.56 -7.44
N PRO A 50 2.35 10.16 -8.73
CA PRO A 50 1.09 9.83 -9.41
C PRO A 50 0.32 8.69 -8.73
N GLU A 51 1.02 7.64 -8.26
CA GLU A 51 0.42 6.48 -7.59
C GLU A 51 -0.17 6.84 -6.22
N ALA A 52 0.42 7.83 -5.54
CA ALA A 52 -0.13 8.37 -4.28
C ALA A 52 -1.40 9.22 -4.51
N ALA A 53 -1.52 9.87 -5.66
CA ALA A 53 -2.68 10.67 -6.01
C ALA A 53 -3.88 9.82 -6.47
N ASP A 54 -3.63 8.66 -7.09
CA ASP A 54 -4.67 7.79 -7.66
C ASP A 54 -4.90 6.51 -6.84
N ILE A 55 -5.21 6.65 -5.55
CA ILE A 55 -5.55 5.49 -4.70
C ILE A 55 -7.04 5.13 -4.88
N PRO A 56 -7.38 3.94 -5.41
CA PRO A 56 -8.77 3.58 -5.68
C PRO A 56 -9.63 3.39 -4.42
N SER A 57 -8.99 3.17 -3.27
CA SER A 57 -9.65 2.80 -2.01
C SER A 57 -9.65 3.96 -1.03
N ARG A 58 -10.84 4.31 -0.52
CA ARG A 58 -10.98 5.28 0.59
C ARG A 58 -10.53 4.74 1.97
N ARG A 59 -9.98 3.52 2.03
CA ARG A 59 -9.53 2.89 3.28
C ARG A 59 -8.09 3.25 3.65
N ALA A 60 -7.34 3.84 2.74
CA ALA A 60 -5.99 4.33 2.96
C ALA A 60 -5.77 5.67 2.26
N ALA A 61 -4.88 6.49 2.80
CA ALA A 61 -4.35 7.69 2.19
C ALA A 61 -2.83 7.61 2.26
N VAL A 62 -2.15 7.93 1.16
CA VAL A 62 -0.70 7.98 1.08
C VAL A 62 -0.28 9.38 0.74
N ASN A 63 0.77 9.84 1.41
CA ASN A 63 1.38 11.14 1.20
C ASN A 63 2.88 10.94 1.03
N LEU A 64 3.45 11.58 0.01
CA LEU A 64 4.87 11.57 -0.27
C LEU A 64 5.42 12.98 -0.10
N LYS A 65 6.57 13.09 0.55
CA LYS A 65 7.28 14.37 0.71
C LYS A 65 8.74 14.22 0.38
N LEU A 66 9.30 15.27 -0.19
CA LEU A 66 10.74 15.46 -0.32
C LEU A 66 11.21 16.36 0.82
N GLU A 67 12.18 15.90 1.59
CA GLU A 67 12.89 16.70 2.61
C GLU A 67 14.39 16.51 2.39
N ASP A 68 15.13 17.59 2.06
CA ASP A 68 16.57 17.60 1.79
C ASP A 68 17.08 16.32 1.08
N GLU A 69 17.72 15.41 1.82
CA GLU A 69 18.29 14.14 1.34
C GLU A 69 17.43 12.91 1.65
N ALA A 70 16.10 13.10 1.64
CA ALA A 70 15.17 12.04 1.96
C ALA A 70 13.85 12.12 1.19
N LEU A 71 13.30 10.94 0.94
CA LEU A 71 11.91 10.75 0.56
C LEU A 71 11.15 10.21 1.78
N ILE A 72 10.01 10.82 2.09
CA ILE A 72 9.14 10.41 3.19
C ILE A 72 7.87 9.82 2.62
N LEU A 73 7.56 8.60 3.03
CA LEU A 73 6.31 7.91 2.77
C LEU A 73 5.46 7.91 4.04
N GLU A 74 4.32 8.58 4.02
CA GLU A 74 3.33 8.59 5.09
C GLU A 74 2.07 7.84 4.64
N ILE A 75 1.64 6.84 5.40
CA ILE A 75 0.40 6.08 5.12
C ILE A 75 -0.52 6.18 6.32
N LYS A 76 -1.78 6.53 6.08
CA LYS A 76 -2.88 6.45 7.06
C LYS A 76 -3.93 5.50 6.55
N ALA A 77 -4.43 4.59 7.38
CA ALA A 77 -5.42 3.60 6.99
C ALA A 77 -6.42 3.31 8.11
N ARG A 78 -7.61 2.83 7.76
CA ARG A 78 -8.68 2.55 8.75
C ARG A 78 -8.42 1.32 9.62
N ASP A 79 -7.58 0.41 9.14
CA ASP A 79 -7.24 -0.84 9.79
C ASP A 79 -5.86 -1.34 9.31
N LEU A 80 -5.31 -2.33 10.02
CA LEU A 80 -3.99 -2.91 9.70
C LEU A 80 -3.97 -3.65 8.36
N VAL A 81 -5.11 -4.16 7.88
CA VAL A 81 -5.19 -4.88 6.60
C VAL A 81 -5.01 -3.90 5.45
N ALA A 82 -5.71 -2.75 5.50
CA ALA A 82 -5.56 -1.65 4.56
C ALA A 82 -4.16 -1.01 4.64
N LEU A 83 -3.61 -0.85 5.85
CA LEU A 83 -2.25 -0.35 6.03
C LEU A 83 -1.22 -1.27 5.35
N ARG A 84 -1.30 -2.58 5.61
CA ARG A 84 -0.41 -3.58 5.00
C ARG A 84 -0.54 -3.60 3.49
N ALA A 85 -1.76 -3.50 2.96
CA ALA A 85 -1.99 -3.47 1.52
C ALA A 85 -1.33 -2.23 0.88
N ALA A 86 -1.59 -1.04 1.43
CA ALA A 86 -0.98 0.20 0.93
C ALA A 86 0.55 0.16 1.05
N LEU A 87 1.08 -0.23 2.21
CA LEU A 87 2.52 -0.34 2.44
C LEU A 87 3.18 -1.25 1.42
N ASN A 88 2.66 -2.45 1.21
CA ASN A 88 3.25 -3.41 0.27
C ASN A 88 3.24 -2.90 -1.17
N SER A 89 2.17 -2.22 -1.61
CA SER A 89 2.12 -1.62 -2.95
C SER A 89 3.20 -0.55 -3.13
N PHE A 90 3.29 0.40 -2.19
CA PHE A 90 4.23 1.51 -2.30
C PHE A 90 5.68 1.08 -2.15
N LEU A 91 5.99 0.13 -1.26
CA LEU A 91 7.33 -0.44 -1.17
C LEU A 91 7.73 -1.12 -2.48
N ARG A 92 6.81 -1.80 -3.16
CA ARG A 92 7.10 -2.45 -4.44
C ARG A 92 7.34 -1.44 -5.55
N PHE A 93 6.57 -0.36 -5.60
CA PHE A 93 6.83 0.71 -6.57
C PHE A 93 8.18 1.38 -6.32
N ILE A 94 8.49 1.70 -5.06
CA ILE A 94 9.76 2.31 -4.67
C ILE A 94 10.94 1.41 -5.05
N ASP A 95 10.87 0.11 -4.72
CA ASP A 95 11.91 -0.86 -5.05
C ASP A 95 12.11 -0.96 -6.57
N ALA A 96 11.03 -1.10 -7.34
CA ALA A 96 11.11 -1.16 -8.80
C ALA A 96 11.73 0.11 -9.42
N SER A 97 11.31 1.30 -8.95
CA SER A 97 11.87 2.56 -9.43
C SER A 97 13.34 2.74 -9.05
N LEU A 98 13.74 2.39 -7.84
CA LEU A 98 15.15 2.46 -7.41
C LEU A 98 16.04 1.54 -8.24
N ASN A 99 15.60 0.31 -8.51
CA ASN A 99 16.33 -0.62 -9.36
C ASN A 99 16.58 -0.06 -10.77
N VAL A 100 15.57 0.60 -11.37
CA VAL A 100 15.71 1.24 -12.69
C VAL A 100 16.64 2.46 -12.63
N ILE A 101 16.50 3.32 -11.62
CA ILE A 101 17.35 4.50 -11.42
C ILE A 101 18.82 4.07 -11.29
N ASP A 102 19.08 3.03 -10.52
CA ASP A 102 20.44 2.51 -10.30
C ASP A 102 21.00 1.86 -11.56
N PHE A 103 20.19 1.10 -12.29
CA PHE A 103 20.59 0.51 -13.58
C PHE A 103 21.03 1.59 -14.58
N VAL A 104 20.18 2.60 -14.83
CA VAL A 104 20.48 3.69 -15.78
C VAL A 104 21.68 4.53 -15.31
N SER A 105 21.81 4.77 -14.00
CA SER A 105 22.94 5.52 -13.45
C SER A 105 24.27 4.77 -13.57
N SER A 106 24.23 3.43 -13.62
CA SER A 106 25.42 2.59 -13.79
C SER A 106 25.91 2.52 -15.23
N GLU A 107 24.99 2.56 -16.21
CA GLU A 107 25.35 2.59 -17.65
C GLU A 107 25.76 3.98 -18.17
N ALA A 108 25.45 5.04 -17.42
CA ALA A 108 25.88 6.40 -17.74
C ALA A 108 27.36 6.69 -17.38
N ARG A 109 28.10 5.70 -16.87
CA ARG A 109 29.54 5.76 -16.56
C ARG A 109 30.36 4.99 -17.58
#